data_AF-A0A919HMA8-F1
#
_entry.id   AF-A0A919HMA8-F1
#
_cell.length_a   1.000
_cell.length_b   1.000
_cell.length_c   1.000
_cell.angle_alpha   90.00
_cell.angle_beta   90.00
_cell.angle_gamma   90.00
#
_symmetry.space_group_name_H-M   'P 1'
#
loop_
_entity.id
_entity.type
_entity.pdbx_description
1 polymer ?
#
loop_
_entity_poly.entity_id
_entity_poly.type
_entity_poly.pdbx_seq_one_letter_code
_entity_poly.pdbx_strand_id
1 'polypeptide(L)'
;MGALCGQEKLRPQTGWQPLAFALDWQRPARHMNSTSYFYNHSSQWRYETVTAQELLSPMADKSRYSGHLIDFNVRAERMGWLPSAPQLGVNPLRIADEAKKAGMTPVDYTVKSLKEGSIRFAAEQPENGKNHPRNLFIWRSNLLGSSGKGHEYMLKYLLGTENGIQGKDLGKQGGVKPEEVEWRDNGLDGKLDLVVTLDFRLSSTCLYSDIVLPTATWYEKDDMNTSDMHPFIHPLSAAVDPAWESKSDWEIYKGIAKKFSEVCVGHLGKETDVVTLPIQHDSAAEMAQPLDVKDWKKGECDLIPGKTAPHIIPVERDYPATYERFTSIGPLLETIGNGGKGIARNTQSEMDLLRKLNYTKAEGPAKGQPKLETAIDAAEMILTGPGNQRSGGGESVASAERDHRSRAYAPRAEQRRREDPLPRYSGAAAEDYLQPDLVWPGR
;
A
#
# COMPACT_ATOMS: atom_id res chain seq x y z
N MET A 1 -23.53 -2.78 -18.84
CA MET A 1 -23.44 -3.78 -17.74
C MET A 1 -22.52 -3.21 -16.69
N GLY A 2 -22.96 -3.11 -15.43
CA GLY A 2 -22.04 -2.83 -14.32
C GLY A 2 -21.18 -4.05 -14.06
N ALA A 3 -19.89 -3.86 -13.76
CA ALA A 3 -19.02 -4.93 -13.29
C ALA A 3 -19.15 -5.00 -11.77
N LEU A 4 -19.58 -6.14 -11.22
CA LEU A 4 -19.69 -6.38 -9.78
C LEU A 4 -18.77 -7.53 -9.38
N CYS A 5 -17.94 -7.31 -8.36
CA CYS A 5 -17.04 -8.32 -7.78
C CYS A 5 -17.06 -8.20 -6.24
N GLY A 6 -15.95 -7.82 -5.62
CA GLY A 6 -15.89 -7.46 -4.20
C GLY A 6 -16.31 -6.01 -3.92
N GLN A 7 -16.37 -5.66 -2.64
CA GLN A 7 -16.70 -4.32 -2.16
C GLN A 7 -15.47 -3.40 -2.24
N GLU A 8 -15.16 -2.90 -3.43
CA GLU A 8 -13.94 -2.13 -3.69
C GLU A 8 -14.12 -0.63 -3.46
N LYS A 9 -15.34 -0.11 -3.67
CA LYS A 9 -15.61 1.33 -3.63
C LYS A 9 -15.71 1.88 -2.22
N LEU A 10 -14.55 2.20 -1.65
CA LEU A 10 -14.42 3.11 -0.52
C LEU A 10 -14.70 4.54 -1.00
N ARG A 11 -15.93 5.02 -0.80
CA ARG A 11 -16.38 6.32 -1.33
C ARG A 11 -15.55 7.50 -0.83
N PRO A 12 -15.25 7.65 0.47
CA PRO A 12 -14.43 8.76 0.99
C PRO A 12 -12.91 8.58 0.76
N GLN A 13 -12.51 8.24 -0.46
CA GLN A 13 -11.16 7.77 -0.80
C GLN A 13 -10.03 8.70 -0.34
N THR A 14 -10.08 9.98 -0.69
CA THR A 14 -8.99 10.93 -0.38
C THR A 14 -8.99 11.40 1.08
N GLY A 15 -10.09 11.18 1.82
CA GLY A 15 -10.10 11.33 3.28
C GLY A 15 -9.44 10.13 3.98
N TRP A 16 -9.62 8.92 3.45
CA TRP A 16 -9.10 7.69 4.02
C TRP A 16 -7.63 7.39 3.68
N GLN A 17 -7.19 7.66 2.45
CA GLN A 17 -5.81 7.40 2.01
C GLN A 17 -4.73 7.97 2.94
N PRO A 18 -4.78 9.25 3.36
CA PRO A 18 -3.75 9.79 4.24
C PRO A 18 -3.70 9.12 5.61
N LEU A 19 -4.86 8.75 6.18
CA LEU A 19 -4.94 8.00 7.42
C LEU A 19 -4.32 6.60 7.26
N ALA A 20 -4.78 5.83 6.27
CA ALA A 20 -4.42 4.43 6.12
C ALA A 20 -2.93 4.21 5.81
N PHE A 21 -2.31 5.17 5.12
CA PHE A 21 -0.94 5.05 4.64
C PHE A 21 0.00 6.09 5.25
N ALA A 22 -0.42 6.76 6.33
CA ALA A 22 0.31 7.80 7.05
C ALA A 22 0.85 8.92 6.13
N LEU A 23 0.10 9.28 5.07
CA LEU A 23 0.52 10.30 4.09
C LEU A 23 0.42 11.72 4.64
N ASP A 24 -0.25 11.88 5.76
CA ASP A 24 -0.24 13.06 6.62
C ASP A 24 1.11 13.26 7.32
N TRP A 25 1.92 12.20 7.51
CA TRP A 25 3.26 12.27 8.12
C TRP A 25 4.41 12.06 7.14
N GLN A 26 4.28 11.11 6.22
CA GLN A 26 5.38 10.64 5.36
C GLN A 26 4.85 10.23 3.99
N ARG A 27 5.54 10.65 2.92
CA ARG A 27 5.17 10.32 1.53
C ARG A 27 6.41 9.91 0.74
N PRO A 28 6.37 8.83 -0.07
CA PRO A 28 5.27 7.87 -0.24
C PRO A 28 5.30 6.70 0.79
N ALA A 29 4.20 5.94 0.85
CA ALA A 29 4.17 4.62 1.47
C ALA A 29 4.73 3.52 0.54
N ARG A 30 4.71 2.26 0.99
CA ARG A 30 5.15 1.08 0.19
C ARG A 30 3.95 0.20 -0.21
N HIS A 31 3.25 0.59 -1.27
CA HIS A 31 2.24 -0.28 -1.89
C HIS A 31 2.89 -1.42 -2.68
N MET A 32 2.22 -2.57 -2.73
CA MET A 32 2.66 -3.75 -3.48
C MET A 32 1.47 -4.47 -4.11
N ASN A 33 1.63 -4.98 -5.34
CA ASN A 33 0.62 -5.81 -6.00
C ASN A 33 0.79 -7.29 -5.59
N SER A 34 -0.19 -7.82 -4.84
CA SER A 34 -0.02 -9.09 -4.13
C SER A 34 0.14 -10.33 -5.02
N THR A 35 -0.37 -10.32 -6.27
CA THR A 35 -0.19 -11.46 -7.19
C THR A 35 1.28 -11.72 -7.46
N SER A 36 2.04 -10.70 -7.88
CA SER A 36 3.49 -10.83 -8.12
C SER A 36 4.23 -11.16 -6.83
N TYR A 37 3.84 -10.53 -5.72
CA TYR A 37 4.42 -10.78 -4.41
C TYR A 37 4.31 -12.26 -3.99
N PHE A 38 3.10 -12.84 -4.05
CA PHE A 38 2.91 -14.24 -3.65
C PHE A 38 3.44 -15.21 -4.70
N TYR A 39 3.35 -14.88 -5.99
CA TYR A 39 3.94 -15.69 -7.06
C TYR A 39 5.44 -15.88 -6.83
N ASN A 40 6.14 -14.80 -6.46
CA ASN A 40 7.54 -14.80 -6.08
C ASN A 40 7.80 -15.51 -4.73
N HIS A 41 7.19 -15.02 -3.64
CA HIS A 41 7.60 -15.41 -2.29
C HIS A 41 7.04 -16.75 -1.83
N SER A 42 5.88 -17.19 -2.32
CA SER A 42 5.47 -18.59 -2.16
C SER A 42 6.06 -19.50 -3.24
N SER A 43 7.02 -18.99 -4.02
CA SER A 43 7.79 -19.72 -5.02
C SER A 43 6.94 -20.51 -6.04
N GLN A 44 5.73 -20.05 -6.35
CA GLN A 44 4.86 -20.68 -7.34
C GLN A 44 5.49 -20.65 -8.74
N TRP A 45 6.28 -19.62 -9.03
CA TRP A 45 7.05 -19.51 -10.26
C TRP A 45 7.96 -20.72 -10.52
N ARG A 46 8.45 -21.40 -9.48
CA ARG A 46 9.29 -22.59 -9.65
C ARG A 46 8.58 -23.77 -10.33
N TYR A 47 7.26 -23.72 -10.41
CA TYR A 47 6.39 -24.77 -10.93
C TYR A 47 5.60 -24.32 -12.16
N GLU A 48 5.99 -23.20 -12.77
CA GLU A 48 5.25 -22.63 -13.89
C GLU A 48 5.22 -23.59 -15.08
N THR A 49 4.04 -23.68 -15.70
CA THR A 49 3.83 -24.48 -16.91
C THR A 49 3.46 -23.63 -18.10
N VAL A 50 2.98 -22.41 -17.87
CA VAL A 50 2.60 -21.47 -18.93
C VAL A 50 3.81 -20.66 -19.37
N THR A 51 4.08 -20.65 -20.67
CA THR A 51 5.20 -19.87 -21.22
C THR A 51 4.73 -18.55 -21.82
N ALA A 52 5.57 -17.50 -21.78
CA ALA A 52 5.26 -16.28 -22.53
C ALA A 52 5.11 -16.56 -24.04
N GLN A 53 5.89 -17.50 -24.56
CA GLN A 53 5.96 -17.84 -25.99
C GLN A 53 4.65 -18.39 -26.56
N GLU A 54 3.86 -19.11 -25.76
CA GLU A 54 2.54 -19.62 -26.20
C GLU A 54 1.43 -18.57 -26.15
N LEU A 55 1.66 -17.46 -25.43
CA LEU A 55 0.71 -16.35 -25.27
C LEU A 55 0.93 -15.23 -26.30
N LEU A 56 2.06 -15.24 -27.01
CA LEU A 56 2.37 -14.23 -28.01
C LEU A 56 1.41 -14.29 -29.21
N SER A 57 1.07 -13.10 -29.72
CA SER A 57 0.43 -13.00 -31.05
C SER A 57 1.29 -13.71 -32.10
N PRO A 58 0.68 -14.42 -33.08
CA PRO A 58 1.44 -15.09 -34.13
C PRO A 58 2.26 -14.12 -35.01
N MET A 59 1.97 -12.81 -34.96
CA MET A 59 2.72 -11.77 -35.68
C MET A 59 3.83 -11.13 -34.86
N ALA A 60 3.98 -11.49 -33.58
CA ALA A 60 5.03 -10.94 -32.73
C ALA A 60 6.38 -11.61 -33.01
N ASP A 61 7.46 -10.84 -32.94
CA ASP A 61 8.82 -11.37 -32.98
C ASP A 61 9.14 -12.11 -31.66
N LYS A 62 9.05 -13.43 -31.71
CA LYS A 62 9.28 -14.33 -30.57
C LYS A 62 10.66 -14.15 -29.92
N SER A 63 11.67 -13.74 -30.69
CA SER A 63 13.05 -13.60 -30.19
C SER A 63 13.19 -12.47 -29.16
N ARG A 64 12.29 -11.47 -29.20
CA ARG A 64 12.29 -10.33 -28.28
C ARG A 64 11.71 -10.64 -26.90
N TYR A 65 11.01 -11.77 -26.77
CA TYR A 65 10.18 -12.11 -25.62
C TYR A 65 10.56 -13.48 -25.02
N SER A 66 11.87 -13.72 -24.84
CA SER A 66 12.39 -14.89 -24.12
C SER A 66 12.28 -14.74 -22.60
N GLY A 67 12.52 -15.84 -21.88
CA GLY A 67 12.48 -15.90 -20.43
C GLY A 67 11.16 -16.42 -19.87
N HIS A 68 11.20 -16.68 -18.58
CA HIS A 68 10.07 -17.12 -17.76
C HIS A 68 9.09 -15.97 -17.50
N LEU A 69 7.82 -16.26 -17.17
CA LEU A 69 6.86 -15.23 -16.73
C LEU A 69 7.36 -14.34 -15.58
N ILE A 70 8.20 -14.85 -14.66
CA ILE A 70 8.77 -14.04 -13.57
C ILE A 70 9.82 -13.04 -14.10
N ASP A 71 10.51 -13.36 -15.20
CA ASP A 71 11.49 -12.46 -15.82
C ASP A 71 10.80 -11.20 -16.34
N PHE A 72 9.60 -11.33 -16.90
CA PHE A 72 8.77 -10.20 -17.32
C PHE A 72 8.35 -9.34 -16.13
N ASN A 73 8.09 -9.94 -14.97
CA ASN A 73 7.79 -9.19 -13.75
C ASN A 73 9.02 -8.41 -13.25
N VAL A 74 10.20 -9.05 -13.20
CA VAL A 74 11.45 -8.39 -12.79
C VAL A 74 11.82 -7.25 -13.75
N ARG A 75 11.63 -7.44 -15.06
CA ARG A 75 11.76 -6.38 -16.08
C ARG A 75 10.80 -5.23 -15.79
N ALA A 76 9.52 -5.52 -15.56
CA ALA A 76 8.51 -4.50 -15.24
C ALA A 76 8.83 -3.73 -13.95
N GLU A 77 9.31 -4.42 -12.91
CA GLU A 77 9.73 -3.81 -11.64
C GLU A 77 10.88 -2.81 -11.84
N ARG A 78 11.98 -3.25 -12.48
CA ARG A 78 13.15 -2.38 -12.67
C ARG A 78 12.89 -1.21 -13.63
N MET A 79 11.92 -1.36 -14.54
CA MET A 79 11.49 -0.30 -15.45
C MET A 79 10.48 0.68 -14.82
N GLY A 80 10.09 0.43 -13.56
CA GLY A 80 9.18 1.28 -12.81
C GLY A 80 7.71 1.09 -13.17
N TRP A 81 7.34 -0.01 -13.80
CA TRP A 81 5.94 -0.30 -14.15
C TRP A 81 5.17 -0.93 -12.99
N LEU A 82 5.83 -1.78 -12.22
CA LEU A 82 5.25 -2.46 -11.06
C LEU A 82 6.05 -2.14 -9.80
N PRO A 83 5.41 -2.16 -8.60
CA PRO A 83 6.15 -2.06 -7.35
C PRO A 83 6.93 -3.35 -7.05
N SER A 84 7.91 -3.23 -6.15
CA SER A 84 8.72 -4.34 -5.64
C SER A 84 8.58 -4.44 -4.11
N ALA A 85 8.57 -5.66 -3.56
CA ALA A 85 8.63 -5.88 -2.12
C ALA A 85 9.19 -7.29 -1.79
N PRO A 86 10.30 -7.40 -1.03
CA PRO A 86 11.26 -6.34 -0.71
C PRO A 86 11.76 -5.59 -1.96
N GLN A 87 12.20 -4.34 -1.81
CA GLN A 87 12.54 -3.49 -2.96
C GLN A 87 13.94 -3.76 -3.50
N LEU A 88 14.95 -3.64 -2.63
CA LEU A 88 16.37 -3.73 -2.97
C LEU A 88 17.02 -4.89 -2.21
N GLY A 89 18.09 -5.46 -2.77
CA GLY A 89 18.85 -6.57 -2.18
C GLY A 89 19.72 -6.20 -0.97
N VAL A 90 19.60 -4.96 -0.50
CA VAL A 90 20.29 -4.38 0.66
C VAL A 90 19.27 -3.69 1.56
N ASN A 91 19.60 -3.48 2.84
CA ASN A 91 18.73 -2.75 3.74
C ASN A 91 18.63 -1.27 3.31
N PRO A 92 17.45 -0.77 2.91
CA PRO A 92 17.30 0.56 2.35
C PRO A 92 17.59 1.69 3.34
N LEU A 93 17.60 1.42 4.66
CA LEU A 93 17.98 2.38 5.70
C LEU A 93 19.48 2.67 5.72
N ARG A 94 20.31 1.82 5.10
CA ARG A 94 21.78 1.97 5.11
C ARG A 94 22.33 2.71 3.89
N ILE A 95 21.50 2.90 2.86
CA ILE A 95 21.91 3.51 1.60
C ILE A 95 22.29 4.99 1.80
N ALA A 96 21.56 5.73 2.64
CA ALA A 96 21.86 7.15 2.87
C ALA A 96 23.25 7.36 3.51
N ASP A 97 23.64 6.50 4.46
CA ASP A 97 24.96 6.52 5.09
C ASP A 97 26.08 6.19 4.10
N GLU A 98 25.86 5.20 3.23
CA GLU A 98 26.81 4.85 2.17
C GLU A 98 26.95 5.97 1.14
N ALA A 99 25.84 6.58 0.73
CA ALA A 99 25.83 7.73 -0.17
C ALA A 99 26.62 8.91 0.41
N LYS A 100 26.43 9.19 1.71
CA LYS A 100 27.17 10.24 2.43
C LYS A 100 28.68 9.96 2.44
N LYS A 101 29.09 8.71 2.67
CA LYS A 101 30.52 8.30 2.59
C LYS A 101 31.09 8.47 1.18
N ALA A 102 30.28 8.25 0.15
CA ALA A 102 30.65 8.45 -1.24
C ALA A 102 30.59 9.91 -1.71
N GLY A 103 30.14 10.86 -0.87
CA GLY A 103 29.98 12.26 -1.24
C GLY A 103 28.86 12.52 -2.26
N MET A 104 27.84 11.65 -2.30
CA MET A 104 26.72 11.71 -3.23
C MET A 104 25.38 11.86 -2.49
N THR A 105 24.33 12.29 -3.20
CA THR A 105 22.97 12.20 -2.66
C THR A 105 22.52 10.72 -2.60
N PRO A 106 21.58 10.35 -1.72
CA PRO A 106 21.06 8.98 -1.68
C PRO A 106 20.45 8.53 -3.02
N VAL A 107 19.83 9.45 -3.76
CA VAL A 107 19.24 9.17 -5.07
C VAL A 107 20.34 8.85 -6.09
N ASP A 108 21.33 9.74 -6.24
CA ASP A 108 22.41 9.56 -7.23
C ASP A 108 23.26 8.32 -6.93
N TYR A 109 23.56 8.07 -5.65
CA TYR A 109 24.27 6.87 -5.22
C TYR A 109 23.48 5.62 -5.58
N THR A 110 22.16 5.59 -5.33
CA THR A 110 21.32 4.44 -5.65
C THR A 110 21.27 4.20 -7.16
N VAL A 111 21.10 5.25 -7.98
CA VAL A 111 21.11 5.13 -9.45
C VAL A 111 22.44 4.58 -9.95
N LYS A 112 23.56 5.14 -9.48
CA LYS A 112 24.91 4.67 -9.82
C LYS A 112 25.09 3.20 -9.45
N SER A 113 24.74 2.84 -8.21
CA SER A 113 24.88 1.48 -7.69
C SER A 113 23.98 0.47 -8.40
N LEU A 114 22.80 0.86 -8.87
CA LEU A 114 21.92 0.04 -9.71
C LEU A 114 22.51 -0.20 -11.10
N LYS A 115 23.09 0.84 -11.73
CA LYS A 115 23.78 0.71 -13.03
C LYS A 115 25.02 -0.18 -12.92
N GLU A 116 25.77 -0.06 -11.83
CA GLU A 116 26.99 -0.83 -11.56
C GLU A 116 26.72 -2.25 -11.05
N GLY A 117 25.51 -2.52 -10.55
CA GLY A 117 25.11 -3.82 -9.98
C GLY A 117 25.55 -4.05 -8.53
N SER A 118 26.13 -3.05 -7.86
CA SER A 118 26.47 -3.13 -6.43
C SER A 118 25.23 -3.09 -5.53
N ILE A 119 24.15 -2.44 -6.00
CA ILE A 119 22.79 -2.61 -5.49
C ILE A 119 21.96 -3.26 -6.60
N ARG A 120 21.14 -4.24 -6.24
CA ARG A 120 20.25 -4.96 -7.16
C ARG A 120 18.81 -4.90 -6.66
N PHE A 121 17.84 -5.05 -7.56
CA PHE A 121 16.45 -5.30 -7.16
C PHE A 121 16.36 -6.63 -6.41
N ALA A 122 15.60 -6.67 -5.32
CA ALA A 122 15.51 -7.87 -4.49
C ALA A 122 14.92 -9.07 -5.25
N ALA A 123 14.03 -8.79 -6.21
CA ALA A 123 13.35 -9.76 -7.05
C ALA A 123 14.30 -10.57 -7.96
N GLU A 124 15.52 -10.09 -8.21
CA GLU A 124 16.53 -10.86 -8.96
C GLU A 124 17.10 -12.03 -8.14
N GLN A 125 17.02 -11.97 -6.81
CA GLN A 125 17.60 -12.97 -5.90
C GLN A 125 16.67 -13.30 -4.72
N PRO A 126 15.43 -13.74 -4.95
CA PRO A 126 14.41 -13.86 -3.89
C PRO A 126 14.76 -14.93 -2.85
N GLU A 127 15.61 -15.91 -3.20
CA GLU A 127 15.98 -17.03 -2.34
C GLU A 127 17.35 -16.85 -1.66
N ASN A 128 17.95 -15.66 -1.70
CA ASN A 128 19.30 -15.42 -1.16
C ASN A 128 19.40 -15.34 0.38
N GLY A 129 18.29 -15.48 1.10
CA GLY A 129 18.21 -15.41 2.56
C GLY A 129 17.91 -14.01 3.14
N LYS A 130 17.95 -12.95 2.32
CA LYS A 130 17.69 -11.56 2.74
C LYS A 130 16.51 -10.92 2.00
N ASN A 131 16.13 -11.46 0.84
CA ASN A 131 15.17 -10.84 -0.08
C ASN A 131 13.74 -11.41 0.01
N HIS A 132 13.39 -12.05 1.13
CA HIS A 132 12.06 -12.55 1.41
C HIS A 132 11.43 -11.80 2.59
N PRO A 133 10.10 -11.68 2.65
CA PRO A 133 9.43 -11.15 3.82
C PRO A 133 9.63 -12.08 5.02
N ARG A 134 9.79 -11.47 6.20
CA ARG A 134 10.03 -12.20 7.46
C ARG A 134 8.90 -12.07 8.47
N ASN A 135 8.22 -10.93 8.52
CA ASN A 135 7.07 -10.74 9.40
C ASN A 135 5.84 -10.43 8.55
N LEU A 136 4.76 -11.17 8.78
CA LEU A 136 3.49 -11.01 8.08
C LEU A 136 2.37 -10.84 9.11
N PHE A 137 1.70 -9.69 9.04
CA PHE A 137 0.45 -9.44 9.75
C PHE A 137 -0.74 -9.76 8.84
N ILE A 138 -1.69 -10.55 9.33
CA ILE A 138 -2.92 -10.90 8.63
C ILE A 138 -4.11 -10.50 9.50
N TRP A 139 -4.93 -9.57 9.03
CA TRP A 139 -6.15 -9.16 9.73
C TRP A 139 -7.24 -8.89 8.70
N ARG A 140 -8.50 -9.09 9.10
CA ARG A 140 -9.67 -8.95 8.19
C ARG A 140 -9.52 -9.82 6.92
N SER A 141 -8.78 -10.92 7.02
CA SER A 141 -8.44 -11.81 5.91
C SER A 141 -8.24 -13.23 6.41
N ASN A 142 -8.69 -14.21 5.62
CA ASN A 142 -8.38 -15.62 5.83
C ASN A 142 -7.49 -16.11 4.67
N LEU A 143 -6.30 -15.53 4.53
CA LEU A 143 -5.39 -15.78 3.41
C LEU A 143 -5.16 -17.28 3.17
N LEU A 144 -4.82 -18.02 4.23
CA LEU A 144 -4.45 -19.44 4.16
C LEU A 144 -5.67 -20.37 4.14
N GLY A 145 -6.89 -19.85 4.10
CA GLY A 145 -8.10 -20.67 4.02
C GLY A 145 -9.15 -20.14 3.03
N SER A 146 -8.81 -19.14 2.21
CA SER A 146 -9.75 -18.52 1.28
C SER A 146 -9.06 -17.94 0.05
N SER A 147 -8.30 -16.85 0.19
CA SER A 147 -7.80 -16.11 -0.97
C SER A 147 -6.46 -16.61 -1.51
N GLY A 148 -5.72 -17.43 -0.75
CA GLY A 148 -4.40 -17.96 -1.10
C GLY A 148 -4.45 -19.02 -2.19
N LYS A 149 -4.33 -18.58 -3.45
CA LYS A 149 -4.12 -19.50 -4.57
C LYS A 149 -2.75 -20.16 -4.42
N GLY A 150 -2.69 -21.45 -4.72
CA GLY A 150 -1.48 -22.24 -4.47
C GLY A 150 -1.23 -22.47 -2.97
N HIS A 151 -2.27 -22.89 -2.24
CA HIS A 151 -2.23 -23.11 -0.79
C HIS A 151 -1.00 -23.91 -0.32
N GLU A 152 -0.75 -25.07 -0.93
CA GLU A 152 0.37 -25.94 -0.58
C GLU A 152 1.75 -25.28 -0.79
N TYR A 153 1.86 -24.37 -1.76
CA TYR A 153 3.08 -23.58 -1.98
C TYR A 153 3.29 -22.56 -0.88
N MET A 154 2.22 -21.93 -0.38
CA MET A 154 2.31 -21.03 0.78
C MET A 154 2.74 -21.81 2.03
N LEU A 155 2.14 -22.97 2.30
CA LEU A 155 2.53 -23.82 3.44
C LEU A 155 4.01 -24.21 3.39
N LYS A 156 4.49 -24.67 2.22
CA LYS A 156 5.89 -25.04 2.05
C LYS A 156 6.85 -23.85 2.15
N TYR A 157 6.67 -22.87 1.27
CA TYR A 157 7.70 -21.85 1.03
C TYR A 157 7.60 -20.66 1.98
N LEU A 158 6.41 -20.34 2.47
CA LEU A 158 6.25 -19.27 3.45
C LEU A 158 6.32 -19.80 4.88
N LEU A 159 5.60 -20.89 5.19
CA LEU A 159 5.48 -21.39 6.56
C LEU A 159 6.51 -22.47 6.92
N GLY A 160 7.01 -23.23 5.93
CA GLY A 160 7.97 -24.31 6.19
C GLY A 160 7.33 -25.56 6.81
N THR A 161 6.02 -25.76 6.63
CA THR A 161 5.29 -26.93 7.14
C THR A 161 5.26 -28.07 6.13
N GLU A 162 4.73 -29.22 6.55
CA GLU A 162 4.27 -30.23 5.62
C GLU A 162 3.28 -29.63 4.60
N ASN A 163 3.27 -30.20 3.40
CA ASN A 163 2.49 -29.73 2.26
C ASN A 163 2.18 -30.90 1.32
N GLY A 164 1.14 -30.72 0.50
CA GLY A 164 0.64 -31.69 -0.46
C GLY A 164 1.08 -31.49 -1.91
N ILE A 165 2.20 -30.78 -2.18
CA ILE A 165 2.65 -30.54 -3.57
C ILE A 165 3.02 -31.88 -4.23
N GLN A 166 2.30 -32.25 -5.30
CA GLN A 166 2.53 -33.49 -6.04
C GLN A 166 3.51 -33.33 -7.22
N GLY A 167 3.49 -32.15 -7.86
CA GLY A 167 4.29 -31.86 -9.04
C GLY A 167 5.78 -31.70 -8.73
N LYS A 168 6.61 -31.90 -9.76
CA LYS A 168 8.05 -31.57 -9.71
C LYS A 168 8.25 -30.10 -10.10
N ASP A 169 9.25 -29.43 -9.54
CA ASP A 169 9.61 -28.08 -9.98
C ASP A 169 10.42 -28.10 -11.28
N LEU A 170 10.64 -26.94 -11.88
CA LEU A 170 11.39 -26.79 -13.14
C LEU A 170 12.78 -27.46 -13.07
N GLY A 171 13.49 -27.33 -11.94
CA GLY A 171 14.80 -27.95 -11.75
C GLY A 171 14.74 -29.48 -11.84
N LYS A 172 13.78 -30.11 -11.16
CA LYS A 172 13.58 -31.57 -11.20
C LYS A 172 13.03 -32.08 -12.53
N GLN A 173 12.33 -31.25 -13.28
CA GLN A 173 11.85 -31.58 -14.62
C GLN A 173 12.90 -31.37 -15.71
N GLY A 174 14.00 -30.67 -15.41
CA GLY A 174 14.96 -30.22 -16.43
C GLY A 174 14.40 -29.13 -17.33
N GLY A 175 13.43 -28.35 -16.84
CA GLY A 175 12.82 -27.23 -17.54
C GLY A 175 13.76 -26.03 -17.69
N VAL A 176 13.35 -25.07 -18.52
CA VAL A 176 14.10 -23.82 -18.74
C VAL A 176 14.04 -22.96 -17.47
N LYS A 177 15.21 -22.62 -16.92
CA LYS A 177 15.36 -21.74 -15.76
C LYS A 177 15.17 -20.27 -16.18
N PRO A 178 14.70 -19.38 -15.28
CA PRO A 178 14.58 -17.95 -15.56
C PRO A 178 15.93 -17.30 -15.94
N GLU A 179 15.85 -16.21 -16.70
CA GLU A 179 17.00 -15.43 -17.17
C GLU A 179 17.33 -14.26 -16.23
N GLU A 180 16.35 -13.74 -15.48
CA GLU A 180 16.48 -12.54 -14.64
C GLU A 180 16.49 -12.87 -13.13
N VAL A 181 16.09 -14.10 -12.77
CA VAL A 181 16.01 -14.58 -11.39
C VAL A 181 17.01 -15.70 -11.15
N GLU A 182 17.76 -15.61 -10.06
CA GLU A 182 18.70 -16.68 -9.69
C GLU A 182 17.96 -17.97 -9.31
N TRP A 183 18.38 -19.09 -9.91
CA TRP A 183 17.81 -20.41 -9.61
C TRP A 183 18.66 -21.18 -8.60
N ARG A 184 18.01 -21.80 -7.63
CA ARG A 184 18.58 -22.82 -6.74
C ARG A 184 17.75 -24.09 -6.84
N ASP A 185 18.41 -25.25 -7.00
CA ASP A 185 17.70 -26.53 -7.15
C ASP A 185 16.86 -26.85 -5.91
N ASN A 186 17.35 -26.52 -4.72
CA ASN A 186 16.56 -26.53 -3.50
C ASN A 186 16.17 -25.10 -3.14
N GLY A 187 14.89 -24.76 -3.34
CA GLY A 187 14.33 -23.47 -2.97
C GLY A 187 14.38 -23.22 -1.46
N LEU A 188 14.27 -21.96 -1.06
CA LEU A 188 14.21 -21.58 0.34
C LEU A 188 12.79 -21.80 0.90
N ASP A 189 12.64 -22.72 1.84
CA ASP A 189 11.39 -23.01 2.55
C ASP A 189 11.29 -22.17 3.85
N GLY A 190 10.08 -22.06 4.43
CA GLY A 190 9.88 -21.40 5.73
C GLY A 190 10.38 -19.97 5.83
N LYS A 191 10.05 -19.13 4.83
CA LYS A 191 10.56 -17.75 4.74
C LYS A 191 10.04 -16.82 5.84
N LEU A 192 8.83 -17.04 6.36
CA LEU A 192 8.26 -16.18 7.40
C LEU A 192 8.81 -16.59 8.77
N ASP A 193 9.44 -15.65 9.46
CA ASP A 193 9.90 -15.81 10.84
C ASP A 193 8.76 -15.60 11.85
N LEU A 194 7.73 -14.84 11.48
CA LEU A 194 6.58 -14.56 12.34
C LEU A 194 5.31 -14.28 11.52
N VAL A 195 4.26 -15.04 11.80
CA VAL A 195 2.90 -14.88 11.29
C VAL A 195 1.98 -14.50 12.43
N VAL A 196 1.45 -13.28 12.38
CA VAL A 196 0.50 -12.75 13.38
C VAL A 196 -0.86 -12.57 12.74
N THR A 197 -1.88 -13.22 13.29
CA THR A 197 -3.25 -13.11 12.79
C THR A 197 -4.18 -12.48 13.81
N LEU A 198 -4.98 -11.50 13.38
CA LEU A 198 -6.05 -10.88 14.16
C LEU A 198 -7.40 -11.39 13.63
N ASP A 199 -8.15 -12.11 14.47
CA ASP A 199 -9.45 -12.66 14.09
C ASP A 199 -10.33 -12.83 15.35
N PHE A 200 -11.65 -12.77 15.17
CA PHE A 200 -12.63 -12.99 16.24
C PHE A 200 -13.10 -14.45 16.29
N ARG A 201 -12.69 -15.24 15.30
CA ARG A 201 -12.88 -16.70 15.25
C ARG A 201 -11.56 -17.37 14.89
N LEU A 202 -11.35 -18.60 15.36
CA LEU A 202 -10.18 -19.38 14.99
C LEU A 202 -10.32 -19.89 13.55
N SER A 203 -9.92 -19.06 12.59
CA SER A 203 -9.93 -19.37 11.16
C SER A 203 -8.77 -20.31 10.77
N SER A 204 -8.79 -20.85 9.55
CA SER A 204 -7.68 -21.67 9.03
C SER A 204 -6.35 -20.90 9.10
N THR A 205 -6.36 -19.60 8.82
CA THR A 205 -5.15 -18.78 8.94
C THR A 205 -4.67 -18.70 10.39
N CYS A 206 -5.57 -18.53 11.37
CA CYS A 206 -5.20 -18.57 12.79
C CYS A 206 -4.54 -19.90 13.17
N LEU A 207 -5.07 -21.02 12.67
CA LEU A 207 -4.57 -22.36 12.96
C LEU A 207 -3.11 -22.56 12.51
N TYR A 208 -2.68 -21.83 11.48
CA TYR A 208 -1.32 -21.85 10.94
C TYR A 208 -0.46 -20.66 11.38
N SER A 209 -0.95 -19.79 12.27
CA SER A 209 -0.22 -18.60 12.74
C SER A 209 0.56 -18.89 14.02
N ASP A 210 1.67 -18.18 14.21
CA ASP A 210 2.46 -18.24 15.45
C ASP A 210 1.75 -17.53 16.60
N ILE A 211 1.10 -16.39 16.29
CA ILE A 211 0.36 -15.58 17.26
C ILE A 211 -1.03 -15.29 16.72
N VAL A 212 -2.04 -15.53 17.56
CA VAL A 212 -3.43 -15.15 17.31
C VAL A 212 -3.84 -14.07 18.32
N LEU A 213 -4.30 -12.93 17.82
CA LEU A 213 -4.79 -11.81 18.62
C LEU A 213 -6.31 -11.72 18.51
N PRO A 214 -7.05 -11.74 19.63
CA PRO A 214 -8.51 -11.66 19.59
C PRO A 214 -8.96 -10.27 19.17
N THR A 215 -9.54 -10.14 17.97
CA THR A 215 -10.13 -8.87 17.52
C THR A 215 -11.60 -8.78 17.91
N ALA A 216 -12.11 -7.57 18.11
CA ALA A 216 -13.52 -7.32 18.38
C ALA A 216 -14.39 -7.66 17.15
N THR A 217 -15.59 -8.19 17.38
CA THR A 217 -16.57 -8.41 16.32
C THR A 217 -17.08 -7.07 15.76
N TRP A 218 -17.88 -7.12 14.70
CA TRP A 218 -18.46 -5.91 14.09
C TRP A 218 -19.45 -5.19 14.99
N TYR A 219 -20.00 -5.85 16.02
CA TYR A 219 -20.96 -5.28 16.96
C TYR A 219 -20.30 -4.74 18.24
N GLU A 220 -18.97 -4.74 18.31
CA GLU A 220 -18.20 -4.37 19.49
C GLU A 220 -17.16 -3.28 19.17
N LYS A 221 -17.27 -2.63 18.00
CA LYS A 221 -16.34 -1.58 17.59
C LYS A 221 -16.98 -0.53 16.69
N ASP A 222 -16.38 0.66 16.74
CA ASP A 222 -16.68 1.78 15.87
C ASP A 222 -15.86 1.71 14.57
N ASP A 223 -16.53 1.82 13.42
CA ASP A 223 -15.91 1.87 12.08
C ASP A 223 -16.93 2.44 11.06
N MET A 224 -16.57 2.56 9.79
CA MET A 224 -17.46 2.99 8.70
C MET A 224 -17.46 2.02 7.52
N ASN A 225 -18.59 1.98 6.80
CA ASN A 225 -18.78 1.12 5.63
C ASN A 225 -19.45 1.87 4.46
N THR A 226 -19.00 1.60 3.24
CA THR A 226 -19.58 2.09 1.98
C THR A 226 -19.49 1.03 0.90
N SER A 227 -20.43 1.03 -0.05
CA SER A 227 -20.45 0.04 -1.14
C SER A 227 -20.69 0.67 -2.52
N ASP A 228 -20.32 -0.07 -3.56
CA ASP A 228 -20.72 0.15 -4.95
C ASP A 228 -22.24 0.17 -5.13
N MET A 229 -22.93 -0.68 -4.36
CA MET A 229 -24.35 -0.97 -4.55
C MET A 229 -25.28 0.18 -4.18
N HIS A 230 -24.86 1.08 -3.29
CA HIS A 230 -25.67 2.19 -2.82
C HIS A 230 -24.82 3.41 -2.43
N PRO A 231 -25.37 4.63 -2.47
CA PRO A 231 -24.66 5.86 -2.15
C PRO A 231 -24.51 6.19 -0.66
N PHE A 232 -24.97 5.32 0.24
CA PHE A 232 -24.91 5.56 1.68
C PHE A 232 -23.54 5.25 2.29
N ILE A 233 -23.18 6.04 3.31
CA ILE A 233 -22.16 5.72 4.31
C ILE A 233 -22.85 5.50 5.65
N HIS A 234 -22.53 4.39 6.31
CA HIS A 234 -23.11 4.02 7.60
C HIS A 234 -22.02 3.44 8.52
N PRO A 235 -22.16 3.54 9.84
CA PRO A 235 -21.16 3.06 10.77
C PRO A 235 -21.33 1.56 11.08
N LEU A 236 -20.28 0.99 11.68
CA LEU A 236 -20.39 -0.08 12.66
C LEU A 236 -20.35 0.60 14.03
N SER A 237 -21.09 0.13 15.02
CA SER A 237 -21.08 0.72 16.36
C SER A 237 -21.01 -0.36 17.43
N ALA A 238 -20.27 -0.08 18.50
CA ALA A 238 -20.18 -0.98 19.64
C ALA A 238 -21.51 -1.01 20.40
N ALA A 239 -22.26 -2.10 20.26
CA ALA A 239 -23.46 -2.37 21.03
C ALA A 239 -23.13 -2.66 22.50
N VAL A 240 -21.98 -3.29 22.73
CA VAL A 240 -21.35 -3.56 24.02
C VAL A 240 -19.84 -3.47 23.86
N ASP A 241 -19.12 -3.35 24.99
CA ASP A 241 -17.66 -3.45 24.99
C ASP A 241 -17.21 -4.84 24.46
N PRO A 242 -16.05 -4.92 23.77
CA PRO A 242 -15.53 -6.19 23.28
C PRO A 242 -15.43 -7.26 24.37
N ALA A 243 -16.02 -8.42 24.11
CA ALA A 243 -16.04 -9.51 25.08
C ALA A 243 -14.63 -10.05 25.39
N TRP A 244 -14.44 -10.50 26.63
CA TRP A 244 -13.17 -11.02 27.17
C TRP A 244 -12.01 -10.04 27.02
N GLU A 245 -10.90 -10.45 26.38
CA GLU A 245 -9.71 -9.64 26.15
C GLU A 245 -9.62 -9.14 24.70
N SER A 246 -10.72 -9.27 23.93
CA SER A 246 -10.75 -8.80 22.56
C SER A 246 -10.62 -7.27 22.49
N LYS A 247 -10.05 -6.78 21.39
CA LYS A 247 -9.86 -5.35 21.14
C LYS A 247 -10.14 -5.05 19.68
N SER A 248 -10.58 -3.84 19.34
CA SER A 248 -10.70 -3.46 17.94
C SER A 248 -9.33 -3.50 17.24
N ASP A 249 -9.32 -3.70 15.92
CA ASP A 249 -8.08 -3.71 15.12
C ASP A 249 -7.28 -2.42 15.33
N TRP A 250 -7.97 -1.28 15.47
CA TRP A 250 -7.39 0.03 15.79
C TRP A 250 -6.62 0.02 17.11
N GLU A 251 -7.25 -0.46 18.19
CA GLU A 251 -6.62 -0.53 19.52
C GLU A 251 -5.45 -1.53 19.55
N ILE A 252 -5.57 -2.64 18.82
CA ILE A 252 -4.48 -3.63 18.70
C ILE A 252 -3.26 -2.98 18.04
N TYR A 253 -3.42 -2.36 16.87
CA TYR A 253 -2.30 -1.72 16.17
C TYR A 253 -1.76 -0.50 16.90
N LYS A 254 -2.61 0.29 17.57
CA LYS A 254 -2.17 1.38 18.45
C LYS A 254 -1.30 0.84 19.59
N GLY A 255 -1.69 -0.27 20.21
CA GLY A 255 -0.92 -0.96 21.24
C GLY A 255 0.43 -1.48 20.73
N ILE A 256 0.45 -2.09 19.54
CA ILE A 256 1.68 -2.53 18.87
C ILE A 256 2.59 -1.33 18.57
N ALA A 257 2.05 -0.23 18.02
CA ALA A 257 2.83 0.98 17.71
C ALA A 257 3.45 1.58 18.98
N LYS A 258 2.70 1.61 20.09
CA LYS A 258 3.20 2.01 21.41
C LYS A 258 4.37 1.14 21.84
N LYS A 259 4.19 -0.19 21.82
CA LYS A 259 5.25 -1.10 22.26
C LYS A 259 6.47 -1.08 21.35
N PHE A 260 6.26 -0.97 20.05
CA PHE A 260 7.35 -0.81 19.07
C PHE A 260 8.18 0.44 19.34
N SER A 261 7.53 1.58 19.61
CA SER A 261 8.21 2.85 19.88
C SER A 261 9.11 2.79 21.12
N GLU A 262 8.73 1.99 22.13
CA GLU A 262 9.57 1.73 23.31
C GLU A 262 10.74 0.79 22.97
N VAL A 263 10.47 -0.30 22.26
CA VAL A 263 11.45 -1.38 22.02
C VAL A 263 12.48 -1.00 20.95
N CYS A 264 12.15 -0.09 20.03
CA CYS A 264 13.06 0.31 18.97
C CYS A 264 14.22 1.22 19.45
N VAL A 265 14.10 1.83 20.63
CA VAL A 265 15.11 2.75 21.18
C VAL A 265 16.45 2.04 21.37
N GLY A 266 17.51 2.62 20.81
CA GLY A 266 18.86 2.02 20.79
C GLY A 266 19.12 1.12 19.58
N HIS A 267 18.09 0.79 18.79
CA HIS A 267 18.21 -0.02 17.58
C HIS A 267 17.85 0.76 16.30
N LEU A 268 16.78 1.55 16.35
CA LEU A 268 16.29 2.39 15.26
C LEU A 268 15.96 3.79 15.81
N GLY A 269 16.52 4.83 15.18
CA GLY A 269 16.33 6.22 15.57
C GLY A 269 15.57 7.02 14.51
N LYS A 270 16.17 8.15 14.13
CA LYS A 270 15.78 8.94 12.98
C LYS A 270 16.58 8.46 11.78
N GLU A 271 15.94 7.75 10.88
CA GLU A 271 16.58 7.05 9.77
C GLU A 271 16.10 7.62 8.43
N THR A 272 17.01 7.69 7.46
CA THR A 272 16.68 8.03 6.07
C THR A 272 16.49 6.74 5.27
N ASP A 273 15.24 6.44 4.89
CA ASP A 273 14.87 5.25 4.12
C ASP A 273 14.81 5.53 2.62
N VAL A 274 15.48 4.74 1.79
CA VAL A 274 15.37 4.85 0.33
C VAL A 274 14.23 3.96 -0.18
N VAL A 275 13.17 4.61 -0.68
CA VAL A 275 11.95 3.94 -1.16
C VAL A 275 11.89 3.98 -2.68
N THR A 276 11.65 2.84 -3.32
CA THR A 276 11.26 2.81 -4.74
C THR A 276 9.74 3.00 -4.88
N LEU A 277 9.32 3.81 -5.85
CA LEU A 277 7.91 4.02 -6.17
C LEU A 277 7.74 3.87 -7.68
N PRO A 278 6.91 2.93 -8.18
CA PRO A 278 6.68 2.80 -9.61
C PRO A 278 6.06 4.09 -10.17
N ILE A 279 6.13 4.25 -11.48
CA ILE A 279 5.49 5.33 -12.21
C ILE A 279 3.98 5.25 -11.96
N GLN A 280 3.41 6.32 -11.42
CA GLN A 280 2.01 6.33 -11.01
C GLN A 280 1.13 6.79 -12.18
N HIS A 281 0.04 6.07 -12.43
CA HIS A 281 -1.10 6.63 -13.16
C HIS A 281 -1.67 7.84 -12.39
N ASP A 282 -2.39 8.71 -13.08
CA ASP A 282 -2.97 9.94 -12.54
C ASP A 282 -1.89 10.87 -11.97
N SER A 283 -0.71 10.83 -12.58
CA SER A 283 0.43 11.70 -12.29
C SER A 283 1.12 12.08 -13.59
N ALA A 284 1.83 13.21 -13.63
CA ALA A 284 2.56 13.62 -14.83
C ALA A 284 3.57 12.57 -15.32
N ALA A 285 4.06 11.70 -14.42
CA ALA A 285 5.01 10.65 -14.75
C ALA A 285 4.41 9.52 -15.61
N GLU A 286 3.07 9.41 -15.70
CA GLU A 286 2.41 8.37 -16.52
C GLU A 286 2.80 8.46 -18.01
N MET A 287 3.23 9.65 -18.46
CA MET A 287 3.79 9.90 -19.78
C MET A 287 5.27 9.46 -19.88
N ALA A 288 5.54 8.21 -19.53
CA ALA A 288 6.89 7.66 -19.35
C ALA A 288 7.61 7.30 -20.66
N GLN A 289 7.18 6.23 -21.33
CA GLN A 289 7.76 5.72 -22.58
C GLN A 289 6.69 5.76 -23.69
N PRO A 290 6.70 6.80 -24.55
CA PRO A 290 5.54 7.11 -25.40
C PRO A 290 5.37 6.23 -26.63
N LEU A 291 6.43 5.60 -27.14
CA LEU A 291 6.42 4.91 -28.45
C LEU A 291 6.80 3.44 -28.36
N ASP A 292 7.75 3.10 -27.50
CA ASP A 292 8.36 1.78 -27.41
C ASP A 292 8.75 1.45 -25.96
N VAL A 293 9.28 0.25 -25.77
CA VAL A 293 9.79 -0.27 -24.48
C VAL A 293 11.30 -0.32 -24.55
N LYS A 294 11.98 0.33 -23.61
CA LYS A 294 13.44 0.35 -23.46
C LYS A 294 13.85 -0.06 -22.06
N ASP A 295 14.69 -1.08 -21.97
CA ASP A 295 15.23 -1.61 -20.72
C ASP A 295 16.63 -1.06 -20.45
N TRP A 296 16.75 -0.24 -19.40
CA TRP A 296 18.02 0.38 -19.02
C TRP A 296 19.10 -0.65 -18.66
N LYS A 297 18.72 -1.83 -18.14
CA LYS A 297 19.68 -2.88 -17.75
C LYS A 297 20.29 -3.57 -18.98
N LYS A 298 19.64 -3.45 -20.14
CA LYS A 298 20.16 -3.90 -21.44
C LYS A 298 20.93 -2.80 -22.20
N GLY A 299 21.06 -1.60 -21.63
CA GLY A 299 21.72 -0.46 -22.28
C GLY A 299 20.89 0.18 -23.38
N GLU A 300 19.58 -0.10 -23.46
CA GLU A 300 18.68 0.46 -24.48
C GLU A 300 18.30 1.91 -24.19
N CYS A 301 18.44 2.34 -22.94
CA CYS A 301 18.26 3.71 -22.47
C CYS A 301 19.03 3.96 -21.16
N ASP A 302 19.10 5.22 -20.72
CA ASP A 302 19.58 5.53 -19.37
C ASP A 302 18.57 5.14 -18.29
N LEU A 303 19.07 4.78 -17.10
CA LEU A 303 18.26 4.65 -15.88
C LEU A 303 17.86 6.06 -15.40
N ILE A 304 16.60 6.43 -15.62
CA ILE A 304 16.00 7.71 -15.22
C ILE A 304 14.84 7.41 -14.25
N PRO A 305 15.03 7.62 -12.93
CA PRO A 305 13.98 7.39 -11.94
C PRO A 305 12.71 8.20 -12.25
N GLY A 306 11.56 7.51 -12.28
CA GLY A 306 10.27 8.10 -12.63
C GLY A 306 9.96 8.18 -14.12
N LYS A 307 10.78 7.56 -14.98
CA LYS A 307 10.54 7.53 -16.43
C LYS A 307 10.92 6.21 -17.09
N THR A 308 12.13 5.73 -16.89
CA THR A 308 12.61 4.43 -17.41
C THR A 308 12.92 3.45 -16.27
N ALA A 309 12.72 3.88 -15.03
CA ALA A 309 12.93 3.16 -13.77
C ALA A 309 11.94 3.69 -12.72
N PRO A 310 11.71 3.02 -11.58
CA PRO A 310 10.87 3.59 -10.51
C PRO A 310 11.49 4.88 -9.97
N HIS A 311 10.66 5.77 -9.44
CA HIS A 311 11.14 6.87 -8.61
C HIS A 311 11.96 6.33 -7.44
N ILE A 312 13.01 7.04 -7.04
CA ILE A 312 13.84 6.73 -5.88
C ILE A 312 13.70 7.92 -4.92
N ILE A 313 13.09 7.69 -3.76
CA ILE A 313 12.64 8.75 -2.86
C ILE A 313 13.20 8.48 -1.45
N PRO A 314 14.06 9.36 -0.92
CA PRO A 314 14.44 9.34 0.49
C PRO A 314 13.24 9.74 1.37
N VAL A 315 12.93 8.95 2.39
CA VAL A 315 11.84 9.16 3.33
C VAL A 315 12.40 9.14 4.76
N GLU A 316 12.21 10.24 5.48
CA GLU A 316 12.65 10.37 6.87
C GLU A 316 11.70 9.66 7.83
N ARG A 317 12.23 8.71 8.62
CA ARG A 317 11.49 7.91 9.58
C ARG A 317 11.99 8.14 11.00
N ASP A 318 11.10 8.60 11.86
CA ASP A 318 11.36 8.74 13.29
C ASP A 318 10.72 7.56 14.02
N TYR A 319 11.47 6.45 14.15
CA TYR A 319 10.96 5.20 14.72
C TYR A 319 10.54 5.32 16.19
N PRO A 320 11.28 6.02 17.07
CA PRO A 320 10.82 6.28 18.44
C PRO A 320 9.51 7.08 18.51
N ALA A 321 9.16 7.84 17.46
CA ALA A 321 7.93 8.61 17.39
C ALA A 321 6.76 7.87 16.69
N THR A 322 6.90 6.58 16.35
CA THR A 322 5.85 5.84 15.61
C THR A 322 4.49 5.90 16.30
N TYR A 323 4.41 5.73 17.62
CA TYR A 323 3.15 5.80 18.38
C TYR A 323 2.54 7.21 18.37
N GLU A 324 3.35 8.23 18.62
CA GLU A 324 2.87 9.62 18.65
C GLU A 324 2.37 10.05 17.27
N ARG A 325 3.02 9.60 16.19
CA ARG A 325 2.55 9.81 14.81
C ARG A 325 1.28 9.01 14.49
N PHE A 326 1.19 7.75 14.91
CA PHE A 326 -0.02 6.93 14.70
C PHE A 326 -1.25 7.56 15.37
N THR A 327 -1.06 8.19 16.54
CA THR A 327 -2.13 8.78 17.35
C THR A 327 -2.36 10.27 17.09
N SER A 328 -1.90 10.80 15.96
CA SER A 328 -2.14 12.19 15.57
C SER A 328 -2.14 12.40 14.05
N ILE A 329 -2.90 13.38 13.59
CA ILE A 329 -2.92 13.75 12.17
C ILE A 329 -1.67 14.57 11.86
N GLY A 330 -0.87 14.12 10.91
CA GLY A 330 0.41 14.71 10.58
C GLY A 330 0.35 16.05 9.81
N PRO A 331 1.46 16.80 9.80
CA PRO A 331 1.52 18.16 9.26
C PRO A 331 1.53 18.24 7.73
N LEU A 332 1.67 17.12 7.00
CA LEU A 332 1.72 17.14 5.52
C LEU A 332 0.38 17.52 4.90
N LEU A 333 -0.73 17.32 5.60
CA LEU A 333 -2.05 17.80 5.13
C LEU A 333 -2.18 19.33 5.17
N GLU A 334 -1.34 20.02 5.94
CA GLU A 334 -1.30 21.48 5.97
C GLU A 334 -0.24 22.03 5.01
N THR A 335 0.95 21.40 5.02
CA THR A 335 2.11 21.90 4.28
C THR A 335 2.11 21.51 2.80
N ILE A 336 1.62 20.33 2.44
CA ILE A 336 1.49 19.87 1.05
C ILE A 336 0.04 19.93 0.57
N GLY A 337 -0.91 19.70 1.48
CA GLY A 337 -2.32 19.52 1.14
C GLY A 337 -2.66 18.06 0.83
N ASN A 338 -3.83 17.85 0.23
CA ASN A 338 -4.36 16.52 -0.04
C ASN A 338 -4.88 16.41 -1.48
N GLY A 339 -4.99 15.20 -2.01
CA GLY A 339 -5.37 14.99 -3.40
C GLY A 339 -5.39 13.52 -3.81
N GLY A 340 -5.75 13.29 -5.07
CA GLY A 340 -5.84 11.98 -5.71
C GLY A 340 -6.44 12.13 -7.10
N LYS A 341 -6.26 11.13 -7.98
CA LYS A 341 -6.75 11.17 -9.38
C LYS A 341 -6.31 12.43 -10.14
N GLY A 342 -5.02 12.77 -10.06
CA GLY A 342 -4.42 13.88 -10.80
C GLY A 342 -4.67 15.28 -10.23
N ILE A 343 -5.52 15.42 -9.21
CA ILE A 343 -5.89 16.72 -8.63
C ILE A 343 -5.42 16.85 -7.17
N ALA A 344 -5.07 18.06 -6.76
CA ALA A 344 -4.64 18.40 -5.41
C ALA A 344 -5.33 19.66 -4.90
N ARG A 345 -5.48 19.79 -3.58
CA ARG A 345 -6.09 20.95 -2.93
C ARG A 345 -5.51 21.24 -1.55
N ASN A 346 -5.69 22.48 -1.12
CA ASN A 346 -5.43 22.88 0.26
C ASN A 346 -6.49 22.26 1.20
N THR A 347 -6.08 21.89 2.41
CA THR A 347 -6.93 21.25 3.43
C THR A 347 -6.82 21.92 4.81
N GLN A 348 -6.42 23.19 4.86
CA GLN A 348 -6.21 23.91 6.12
C GLN A 348 -7.49 24.04 6.94
N SER A 349 -8.62 24.38 6.30
CA SER A 349 -9.92 24.50 6.96
C SER A 349 -10.37 23.20 7.63
N GLU A 350 -10.14 22.08 6.96
CA GLU A 350 -10.44 20.74 7.47
C GLU A 350 -9.55 20.42 8.68
N MET A 351 -8.27 20.75 8.62
CA MET A 351 -7.34 20.56 9.74
C MET A 351 -7.74 21.41 10.96
N ASP A 352 -8.13 22.67 10.76
CA ASP A 352 -8.59 23.55 11.84
C ASP A 352 -9.89 23.05 12.48
N LEU A 353 -10.78 22.43 11.70
CA LEU A 353 -11.98 21.78 12.20
C LEU A 353 -11.63 20.51 12.99
N LEU A 354 -10.72 19.67 12.48
CA LEU A 354 -10.28 18.44 13.15
C LEU A 354 -9.60 18.72 14.50
N ARG A 355 -8.87 19.84 14.64
CA ARG A 355 -8.35 20.28 15.95
C ARG A 355 -9.43 20.54 16.99
N LYS A 356 -10.63 20.97 16.56
CA LYS A 356 -11.77 21.23 17.43
C LYS A 356 -12.54 19.95 17.77
N LEU A 357 -12.64 19.03 16.81
CA LEU A 357 -13.37 17.77 16.96
C LEU A 357 -12.59 16.75 17.79
N ASN A 358 -11.35 16.47 17.38
CA ASN A 358 -10.53 15.41 17.95
C ASN A 358 -9.64 15.93 19.10
N TYR A 359 -9.71 17.23 19.40
CA TYR A 359 -8.73 17.94 20.22
C TYR A 359 -7.29 17.82 19.67
N THR A 360 -6.30 18.28 20.42
CA THR A 360 -4.89 18.31 19.98
C THR A 360 -3.95 17.66 20.98
N LYS A 361 -2.82 17.15 20.48
CA LYS A 361 -1.71 16.68 21.33
C LYS A 361 -1.15 17.86 22.14
N ALA A 362 -1.10 17.71 23.47
CA ALA A 362 -0.66 18.76 24.37
C ALA A 362 0.88 18.97 24.36
N GLU A 363 1.62 17.89 24.12
CA GLU A 363 3.07 17.83 24.15
C GLU A 363 3.61 16.75 23.19
N GLY A 364 4.91 16.50 23.24
CA GLY A 364 5.57 15.48 22.43
C GLY A 364 5.83 15.89 20.96
N PRO A 365 6.30 14.93 20.14
CA PRO A 365 6.69 15.17 18.74
C PRO A 365 5.58 15.73 17.85
N ALA A 366 4.31 15.47 18.20
CA ALA A 366 3.13 15.88 17.45
C ALA A 366 2.35 17.02 18.12
N LYS A 367 2.98 17.77 19.04
CA LYS A 367 2.32 18.87 19.77
C LYS A 367 1.54 19.81 18.85
N GLY A 368 0.28 20.06 19.18
CA GLY A 368 -0.64 20.94 18.44
C GLY A 368 -1.33 20.30 17.23
N GLN A 369 -0.98 19.06 16.87
CA GLN A 369 -1.67 18.30 15.84
C GLN A 369 -2.98 17.68 16.36
N PRO A 370 -4.01 17.52 15.50
CA PRO A 370 -5.25 16.82 15.86
C PRO A 370 -4.97 15.39 16.34
N LYS A 371 -5.74 14.90 17.32
CA LYS A 371 -5.57 13.54 17.82
C LYS A 371 -6.20 12.49 16.90
N LEU A 372 -5.65 11.28 16.98
CA LEU A 372 -6.21 10.02 16.48
C LEU A 372 -6.12 9.00 17.61
N GLU A 373 -6.81 9.23 18.73
CA GLU A 373 -6.75 8.29 19.86
C GLU A 373 -7.75 7.15 19.68
N THR A 374 -8.95 7.47 19.18
CA THR A 374 -10.06 6.53 19.02
C THR A 374 -10.34 6.23 17.54
N ALA A 375 -11.06 5.14 17.27
CA ALA A 375 -11.56 4.84 15.92
C ALA A 375 -12.54 5.92 15.41
N ILE A 376 -13.25 6.60 16.32
CA ILE A 376 -14.13 7.73 15.98
C ILE A 376 -13.31 8.94 15.51
N ASP A 377 -12.19 9.26 16.16
CA ASP A 377 -11.28 10.33 15.71
C ASP A 377 -10.81 10.07 14.27
N ALA A 378 -10.47 8.81 13.97
CA ALA A 378 -10.07 8.37 12.63
C ALA A 378 -11.24 8.45 11.64
N ALA A 379 -12.45 8.08 12.05
CA ALA A 379 -13.65 8.22 11.22
C ALA A 379 -13.96 9.70 10.90
N GLU A 380 -13.87 10.59 11.87
CA GLU A 380 -14.06 12.04 11.68
C GLU A 380 -12.97 12.65 10.79
N MET A 381 -11.73 12.17 10.85
CA MET A 381 -10.68 12.53 9.89
C MET A 381 -11.09 12.17 8.46
N ILE A 382 -11.58 10.94 8.24
CA ILE A 382 -12.04 10.48 6.93
C ILE A 382 -13.20 11.35 6.43
N LEU A 383 -14.23 11.54 7.26
CA LEU A 383 -15.43 12.29 6.91
C LEU A 383 -15.16 13.77 6.64
N THR A 384 -14.24 14.38 7.38
CA THR A 384 -13.91 15.80 7.24
C THR A 384 -13.08 16.08 5.98
N GLY A 385 -12.36 15.08 5.45
CA GLY A 385 -11.43 15.28 4.33
C GLY A 385 -12.06 15.64 2.97
N PRO A 386 -11.25 16.11 2.01
CA PRO A 386 -11.24 15.52 0.68
C PRO A 386 -12.52 15.34 -0.14
N GLY A 387 -13.40 16.32 -0.29
CA GLY A 387 -14.55 16.15 -1.22
C GLY A 387 -15.67 15.25 -0.69
N ASN A 388 -15.63 14.89 0.60
CA ASN A 388 -16.76 14.31 1.33
C ASN A 388 -17.75 15.38 1.80
N GLN A 389 -17.32 16.65 1.80
CA GLN A 389 -18.17 17.80 2.06
C GLN A 389 -18.97 18.16 0.80
N ARG A 390 -20.28 18.42 0.93
CA ARG A 390 -21.16 18.84 -0.17
C ARG A 390 -20.68 20.16 -0.82
N SER A 391 -20.04 21.04 -0.04
CA SER A 391 -19.30 22.23 -0.47
C SER A 391 -17.98 21.89 -1.21
N GLY A 392 -17.25 20.89 -0.73
CA GLY A 392 -15.96 20.46 -1.28
C GLY A 392 -16.04 19.81 -2.66
N GLY A 393 -17.19 19.23 -3.03
CA GLY A 393 -17.42 18.73 -4.39
C GLY A 393 -17.35 19.82 -5.46
N GLY A 394 -17.80 21.04 -5.13
CA GLY A 394 -17.72 22.20 -6.04
C GLY A 394 -16.30 22.75 -6.21
N GLU A 395 -15.48 22.67 -5.17
CA GLU A 395 -14.07 23.09 -5.24
C GLU A 395 -13.18 22.07 -5.94
N SER A 396 -13.41 20.76 -5.75
CA SER A 396 -12.72 19.70 -6.50
C SER A 396 -13.00 19.81 -8.00
N VAL A 397 -14.26 20.10 -8.35
CA VAL A 397 -14.67 20.47 -9.71
C VAL A 397 -13.91 21.72 -10.18
N ALA A 398 -13.88 22.79 -9.39
CA ALA A 398 -13.18 24.02 -9.78
C ALA A 398 -11.64 23.86 -9.91
N SER A 399 -11.01 22.93 -9.17
CA SER A 399 -9.60 22.58 -9.38
C SER A 399 -9.42 21.85 -10.70
N ALA A 400 -10.25 20.84 -10.97
CA ALA A 400 -10.21 20.11 -12.24
C ALA A 400 -10.46 21.04 -13.45
N GLU A 401 -11.37 22.01 -13.33
CA GLU A 401 -11.64 23.00 -14.37
C GLU A 401 -10.45 23.96 -14.60
N ARG A 402 -9.76 24.37 -13.52
CA ARG A 402 -8.56 25.22 -13.58
C ARG A 402 -7.35 24.48 -14.17
N ASP A 403 -7.13 23.25 -13.73
CA ASP A 403 -5.92 22.49 -14.04
C ASP A 403 -6.03 21.75 -15.39
N HIS A 404 -7.24 21.37 -15.81
CA HIS A 404 -7.46 20.53 -17.00
C HIS A 404 -8.41 21.13 -18.06
N ARG A 405 -8.79 22.42 -17.95
CA ARG A 405 -9.58 23.19 -18.96
C ARG A 405 -10.86 22.52 -19.47
N SER A 406 -11.64 21.90 -18.61
CA SER A 406 -12.91 21.25 -18.98
C SER A 406 -14.12 22.07 -18.51
N ARG A 407 -14.77 22.80 -19.42
CA ARG A 407 -15.85 23.78 -19.12
C ARG A 407 -17.22 23.19 -18.66
N ALA A 408 -17.30 21.92 -18.22
CA ALA A 408 -18.58 21.19 -18.14
C ALA A 408 -19.01 20.73 -16.72
N TYR A 409 -18.28 21.08 -15.66
CA TYR A 409 -18.53 20.49 -14.33
C TYR A 409 -19.36 21.39 -13.39
N ALA A 410 -19.36 22.70 -13.60
CA ALA A 410 -20.04 23.70 -12.76
C ALA A 410 -21.56 23.47 -12.50
N PRO A 411 -22.43 23.12 -13.47
CA PRO A 411 -23.88 23.24 -13.27
C PRO A 411 -24.47 22.30 -12.20
N ARG A 412 -23.82 21.16 -11.92
CA ARG A 412 -24.33 20.17 -10.94
C ARG A 412 -23.85 20.38 -9.52
N ALA A 413 -22.70 21.03 -9.32
CA ALA A 413 -22.19 21.36 -7.99
C ALA A 413 -22.86 22.61 -7.42
N GLU A 414 -23.19 23.57 -8.30
CA GLU A 414 -23.74 24.89 -7.92
C GLU A 414 -25.16 24.80 -7.33
N GLN A 415 -25.99 23.84 -7.79
CA GLN A 415 -27.30 23.54 -7.20
C GLN A 415 -27.24 22.92 -5.79
N ARG A 416 -26.07 22.46 -5.34
CA ARG A 416 -25.88 21.78 -4.04
C ARG A 416 -25.16 22.64 -2.99
N ARG A 417 -24.99 23.95 -3.25
CA ARG A 417 -24.46 24.94 -2.29
C ARG A 417 -25.46 25.36 -1.19
N ARG A 418 -26.60 24.68 -1.04
CA ARG A 418 -27.49 24.91 0.10
C ARG A 418 -26.97 24.17 1.33
N GLU A 419 -27.01 24.87 2.46
CA GLU A 419 -26.42 24.59 3.77
C GLU A 419 -26.88 23.27 4.41
N ASP A 420 -26.42 22.13 3.88
CA ASP A 420 -26.62 20.84 4.56
C ASP A 420 -25.42 20.49 5.46
N PRO A 421 -25.67 19.91 6.65
CA PRO A 421 -24.64 19.61 7.62
C PRO A 421 -23.64 18.58 7.08
N LEU A 422 -22.35 18.80 7.41
CA LEU A 422 -21.27 17.87 7.16
C LEU A 422 -21.62 16.47 7.70
N PRO A 423 -21.35 15.38 6.96
CA PRO A 423 -21.51 14.05 7.52
C PRO A 423 -20.64 13.91 8.77
N ARG A 424 -21.27 13.52 9.88
CA ARG A 424 -20.63 13.23 11.17
C ARG A 424 -20.83 11.77 11.51
N TYR A 425 -19.89 11.21 12.26
CA TYR A 425 -20.01 9.83 12.71
C TYR A 425 -21.30 9.61 13.52
N SER A 426 -21.57 10.50 14.49
CA SER A 426 -22.81 10.47 15.28
C SER A 426 -24.08 10.70 14.45
N GLY A 427 -23.96 11.41 13.32
CA GLY A 427 -25.06 11.61 12.38
C GLY A 427 -25.36 10.35 11.57
N ALA A 428 -24.33 9.69 11.06
CA ALA A 428 -24.46 8.42 10.34
C ALA A 428 -24.95 7.28 11.25
N ALA A 429 -24.69 7.36 12.57
CA ALA A 429 -25.25 6.45 13.56
C ALA A 429 -26.75 6.67 13.83
N ALA A 430 -27.26 7.87 13.57
CA ALA A 430 -28.67 8.21 13.77
C ALA A 430 -29.53 7.87 12.54
N GLU A 431 -29.01 8.11 11.33
CA GLU A 431 -29.64 7.78 10.05
C GLU A 431 -28.56 7.64 8.97
N ASP A 432 -28.72 6.67 8.07
CA ASP A 432 -27.78 6.44 6.95
C ASP A 432 -27.57 7.72 6.14
N TYR A 433 -26.32 8.18 6.06
CA TYR A 433 -26.03 9.44 5.37
C TYR A 433 -25.86 9.19 3.87
N LEU A 434 -26.70 9.84 3.06
CA LEU A 434 -26.54 9.87 1.62
C LEU A 434 -25.28 10.64 1.25
N GLN A 435 -24.21 9.95 0.84
CA GLN A 435 -23.09 10.65 0.23
C GLN A 435 -23.53 11.20 -1.12
N PRO A 436 -23.30 12.50 -1.40
CA PRO A 436 -23.55 13.01 -2.74
C PRO A 436 -22.63 12.25 -3.68
N ASP A 437 -23.18 11.58 -4.69
CA ASP A 437 -22.34 11.06 -5.75
C ASP A 437 -21.53 12.23 -6.31
N LEU A 438 -20.20 12.16 -6.18
CA LEU A 438 -19.31 12.72 -7.18
C LEU A 438 -19.58 11.91 -8.46
N VAL A 439 -20.70 12.22 -9.13
CA VAL A 439 -21.00 11.72 -10.46
C VAL A 439 -19.97 12.38 -11.36
N TRP A 440 -18.85 11.72 -11.55
CA TRP A 440 -18.02 11.97 -12.71
C TRP A 440 -18.64 11.18 -13.87
N PRO A 441 -19.23 11.85 -14.87
CA PRO A 441 -19.70 11.14 -16.05
C PRO A 441 -18.49 10.81 -16.93
N GLY A 442 -18.29 9.53 -17.22
CA GLY A 442 -17.44 9.07 -18.33
C GLY A 442 -16.26 8.19 -17.91
N ARG A 443 -16.41 6.88 -18.13
CA ARG A 443 -15.45 6.18 -18.99
C ARG A 443 -15.95 6.29 -20.43
#